data_AF-A0A7C1BM61-F1
#
_entry.id   AF-A0A7C1BM61-F1
#
_cell.length_a   1.000
_cell.length_b   1.000
_cell.length_c   1.000
_cell.angle_alpha   90.00
_cell.angle_beta   90.00
_cell.angle_gamma   90.00
#
_symmetry.space_group_name_H-M   'P 1'
#
loop_
_entity.id
_entity.type
_entity.pdbx_description
1 polymer ?
#
loop_
_entity_poly.entity_id
_entity_poly.type
_entity_poly.pdbx_seq_one_letter_code
_entity_poly.pdbx_strand_id
1 'polypeptide(L)'
;RIERGYSPTDEPKSLKGYVPDVIDFIRRCETEEEAFEIIDFLERRGEISHKIAELIKRKIKEKGLRYFGPKKPADYYQRYLDRKFFET
;
A
#
# COMPACT_ATOMS: atom_id res chain seq x y z
N ARG A 1 6.76 8.16 -2.73
CA ARG A 1 5.66 7.80 -1.80
C ARG A 1 6.11 7.79 -0.35
N ILE A 2 7.14 7.01 0.01
CA ILE A 2 7.51 6.82 1.43
C ILE A 2 7.88 8.11 2.16
N GLU A 3 8.64 9.01 1.52
CA GLU A 3 9.11 10.25 2.17
C GLU A 3 8.14 11.43 2.06
N ARG A 4 7.34 11.49 0.99
CA ARG A 4 6.48 12.63 0.67
C ARG A 4 4.99 12.40 0.98
N GLY A 5 4.62 11.20 1.40
CA GLY A 5 3.23 10.80 1.59
C GLY A 5 2.50 10.52 0.27
N TYR A 6 1.20 10.27 0.40
CA TYR A 6 0.30 9.97 -0.71
C TYR A 6 -0.03 11.18 -1.59
N SER A 7 -0.08 10.96 -2.89
CA SER A 7 -0.74 11.81 -3.88
C SER A 7 -1.79 11.00 -4.63
N PRO A 8 -2.96 11.56 -5.01
CA PRO A 8 -3.91 10.88 -5.89
C PRO A 8 -3.32 10.41 -7.22
N THR A 9 -2.23 11.04 -7.68
CA THR A 9 -1.49 10.63 -8.88
C THR A 9 -0.68 9.34 -8.70
N ASP A 10 -0.54 8.85 -7.47
CA ASP A 10 0.09 7.57 -7.15
C ASP A 10 -0.84 6.37 -7.42
N GLU A 11 -2.13 6.60 -7.68
CA GLU A 11 -3.07 5.55 -8.06
C GLU A 11 -2.79 5.03 -9.48
N PRO A 12 -2.82 3.70 -9.70
CA PRO A 12 -2.60 3.16 -11.03
C PRO A 12 -3.73 3.55 -11.98
N LYS A 13 -3.35 4.03 -13.18
CA LYS A 13 -4.30 4.30 -14.28
C LYS A 13 -4.92 3.03 -14.86
N SER A 14 -4.26 1.88 -14.69
CA SER A 14 -4.66 0.55 -15.16
C SER A 14 -4.19 -0.51 -14.18
N LEU A 15 -5.02 -1.52 -13.89
CA LEU A 15 -4.58 -2.72 -13.16
C LEU A 15 -3.95 -3.79 -14.07
N LYS A 16 -3.96 -3.61 -15.39
CA LYS A 16 -3.36 -4.58 -16.31
C LYS A 16 -1.85 -4.66 -16.07
N GLY A 17 -1.39 -5.78 -15.53
CA GLY A 17 0.01 -5.99 -15.15
C GLY A 17 0.45 -5.21 -13.91
N TYR A 18 -0.49 -4.67 -13.12
CA TYR A 18 -0.17 -3.96 -11.88
C TYR A 18 0.28 -4.94 -10.80
N VAL A 19 1.46 -4.68 -10.23
CA VAL A 19 1.99 -5.44 -9.09
C VAL A 19 1.91 -4.55 -7.85
N PRO A 20 1.15 -4.95 -6.81
CA PRO A 20 1.08 -4.19 -5.56
C PRO A 20 2.44 -4.07 -4.88
N ASP A 21 2.72 -2.88 -4.34
CA ASP A 21 3.91 -2.64 -3.52
C ASP A 21 3.60 -2.73 -2.01
N VAL A 22 4.65 -2.61 -1.17
CA VAL A 22 4.51 -2.58 0.30
C VAL A 22 3.48 -1.55 0.78
N ILE A 23 3.37 -0.41 0.10
CA ILE A 23 2.45 0.65 0.49
C ILE A 23 1.00 0.28 0.16
N ASP A 24 0.76 -0.47 -0.92
CA ASP A 24 -0.57 -1.01 -1.20
C ASP A 24 -1.07 -1.99 -0.15
N PHE A 25 -0.16 -2.82 0.38
CA PHE A 25 -0.48 -3.72 1.48
C PHE A 25 -0.77 -2.94 2.77
N ILE A 26 0.07 -1.95 3.11
CA ILE A 26 -0.14 -1.09 4.29
C ILE A 26 -1.48 -0.34 4.22
N ARG A 27 -1.90 0.09 3.03
CA ARG A 27 -3.19 0.77 2.85
C ARG A 27 -4.41 -0.14 3.06
N ARG A 28 -4.22 -1.45 3.23
CA ARG A 28 -5.29 -2.39 3.61
C ARG A 28 -5.39 -2.58 5.12
N CYS A 29 -4.32 -2.29 5.85
CA CYS A 29 -4.27 -2.40 7.30
C CYS A 29 -5.20 -1.39 7.99
N GLU A 30 -5.77 -1.84 9.10
CA GLU A 30 -6.49 -1.01 10.06
C GLU A 30 -5.60 -0.54 11.19
N THR A 31 -4.63 -1.35 11.62
CA THR A 31 -3.77 -1.03 12.75
C THR A 31 -2.28 -0.97 12.37
N GLU A 32 -1.48 -0.31 13.20
CA GLU A 32 -0.03 -0.19 12.97
C GLU A 32 0.66 -1.55 13.10
N GLU A 33 0.15 -2.40 13.99
CA GLU A 33 0.66 -3.75 14.23
C GLU A 33 0.54 -4.62 12.97
N GLU A 34 -0.62 -4.62 12.31
CA GLU A 34 -0.82 -5.33 11.04
C GLU A 34 0.18 -4.84 9.97
N ALA A 35 0.40 -3.53 9.91
CA ALA A 35 1.33 -2.95 8.95
C ALA A 35 2.78 -3.35 9.26
N PHE A 36 3.18 -3.40 10.54
CA PHE A 36 4.52 -3.83 10.95
C PHE A 36 4.77 -5.30 10.64
N GLU A 37 3.78 -6.18 10.85
CA GLU A 37 3.89 -7.60 10.47
C GLU A 37 4.13 -7.77 8.96
N ILE A 38 3.39 -7.02 8.12
CA ILE A 38 3.60 -7.05 6.67
C ILE A 38 4.99 -6.53 6.30
N ILE A 39 5.43 -5.43 6.90
CA ILE A 39 6.76 -4.86 6.63
C ILE A 39 7.85 -5.89 7.00
N ASP A 40 7.77 -6.51 8.17
CA ASP A 40 8.72 -7.51 8.65
C ASP A 40 8.73 -8.75 7.74
N PHE A 41 7.55 -9.20 7.29
CA PHE A 41 7.43 -10.31 6.37
C PHE A 41 8.12 -10.03 5.03
N LEU A 42 7.89 -8.85 4.45
CA LEU A 42 8.49 -8.45 3.18
C LEU A 42 10.00 -8.24 3.31
N GLU A 43 10.46 -7.69 4.44
CA GLU A 43 11.88 -7.54 4.74
C GLU A 43 12.59 -8.90 4.86
N ARG A 44 12.02 -9.85 5.61
CA ARG A 44 12.58 -11.22 5.75
C ARG A 44 12.70 -11.95 4.42
N ARG A 45 11.80 -11.65 3.47
CA ARG A 45 11.83 -12.19 2.10
C ARG A 45 12.79 -11.45 1.16
N GLY A 46 13.37 -10.34 1.60
CA GLY A 46 14.24 -9.49 0.78
C GLY A 46 13.50 -8.65 -0.26
N GLU A 47 12.17 -8.52 -0.15
CA GLU A 47 11.36 -7.70 -1.07
C GLU A 47 11.54 -6.20 -0.78
N ILE A 48 11.89 -5.85 0.45
CA ILE A 48 12.34 -4.51 0.85
C ILE A 48 13.61 -4.62 1.68
N SER A 49 14.46 -3.60 1.61
CA SER A 49 15.65 -3.53 2.44
C SER A 49 15.32 -3.09 3.87
N HIS A 50 16.17 -3.46 4.82
CA HIS A 50 16.05 -3.03 6.22
C HIS A 50 15.88 -1.51 6.38
N LYS A 51 16.66 -0.73 5.64
CA LYS A 51 16.57 0.74 5.65
C LYS A 51 15.18 1.23 5.22
N ILE A 52 14.55 0.58 4.24
CA ILE A 52 13.21 0.92 3.77
C ILE A 52 12.16 0.48 4.79
N ALA A 53 12.29 -0.72 5.36
CA ALA A 53 11.39 -1.21 6.40
C ALA A 53 11.34 -0.25 7.61
N GLU A 54 12.50 0.11 8.16
CA GLU A 54 12.61 1.03 9.29
C GLU A 54 12.08 2.43 8.97
N LEU A 55 12.35 2.94 7.76
CA LEU A 55 11.82 4.21 7.32
C LEU A 55 10.29 4.21 7.29
N ILE A 56 9.68 3.15 6.74
CA ILE A 56 8.22 3.03 6.67
C ILE A 56 7.63 2.94 8.09
N LYS A 57 8.18 2.08 8.95
CA LYS A 57 7.72 1.94 10.35
C LYS A 57 7.77 3.29 11.09
N ARG A 58 8.86 4.04 10.93
CA ARG A 58 8.99 5.39 11.51
C ARG A 58 7.89 6.33 11.01
N LYS A 59 7.63 6.36 9.70
CA LYS A 59 6.56 7.20 9.13
C LYS A 59 5.17 6.81 9.64
N ILE A 60 4.90 5.50 9.81
CA ILE A 60 3.65 5.03 10.43
C ILE A 60 3.52 5.57 11.84
N LYS A 61 4.54 5.41 12.70
CA LYS A 61 4.50 5.93 14.08
C LYS A 61 4.33 7.44 14.16
N GLU A 62 4.92 8.19 13.23
CA GLU A 62 4.89 9.65 13.22
C GLU A 62 3.60 10.25 12.62
N LYS A 63 3.02 9.60 11.60
CA LYS A 63 1.98 10.19 10.75
C LYS A 63 0.73 9.32 10.60
N GLY A 64 0.75 8.11 11.15
CA GLY A 64 -0.28 7.09 11.01
C GLY A 64 -0.32 6.44 9.62
N LEU A 65 -1.10 5.36 9.50
CA LEU A 65 -1.26 4.60 8.25
C LEU A 65 -1.76 5.46 7.08
N ARG A 66 -2.64 6.42 7.34
CA ARG A 66 -3.30 7.22 6.29
C ARG A 66 -2.39 8.27 5.66
N TYR A 67 -1.20 8.48 6.20
CA TYR A 67 -0.12 9.19 5.51
C TYR A 67 0.20 8.60 4.13
N PHE A 68 0.05 7.29 3.99
CA PHE A 68 0.28 6.54 2.76
C PHE A 68 -0.93 6.49 1.83
N GLY A 69 -2.05 7.08 2.24
CA GLY A 69 -3.25 7.23 1.42
C GLY A 69 -4.50 6.68 2.10
N PRO A 70 -5.67 6.86 1.47
CA PRO A 70 -6.93 6.32 1.98
C PRO A 70 -6.90 4.79 1.99
N LYS A 71 -7.68 4.21 2.91
CA LYS A 71 -7.81 2.76 3.05
C LYS A 71 -8.31 2.16 1.75
N LYS A 72 -7.64 1.13 1.24
CA LYS A 72 -8.14 0.34 0.11
C LYS A 72 -9.17 -0.66 0.63
N PRO A 73 -10.42 -0.63 0.14
CA PRO A 73 -11.43 -1.61 0.54
C PRO A 73 -11.05 -3.01 0.02
N ALA A 74 -11.60 -4.05 0.66
CA ALA A 74 -11.30 -5.44 0.30
C ALA A 74 -11.64 -5.75 -1.17
N ASP A 75 -12.69 -5.13 -1.69
CA ASP A 75 -13.17 -5.26 -3.06
C ASP A 75 -12.49 -4.29 -4.06
N TYR A 76 -11.45 -3.55 -3.64
CA TYR A 76 -10.81 -2.52 -4.48
C TYR A 76 -10.43 -3.01 -5.88
N TYR A 77 -9.78 -4.17 -5.97
CA TYR A 77 -9.38 -4.74 -7.26
C TYR A 77 -10.57 -5.31 -8.03
N GLN A 78 -11.58 -5.86 -7.34
CA GLN A 78 -12.80 -6.38 -7.96
C GLN A 78 -13.58 -5.23 -8.63
N ARG A 79 -13.83 -4.14 -7.89
CA ARG A 79 -14.51 -2.93 -8.43
C ARG A 79 -13.80 -2.36 -9.66
N TYR A 80 -12.47 -2.41 -9.67
CA TYR A 80 -11.70 -1.92 -10.79
C TYR A 80 -11.86 -2.79 -12.03
N LEU A 81 -11.88 -4.11 -11.87
CA LEU A 81 -12.18 -5.05 -12.95
C LEU A 81 -13.63 -4.88 -13.44
N ASP A 82 -14.58 -4.77 -12.52
CA ASP A 82 -16.02 -4.65 -12.83
C ASP A 82 -16.32 -3.37 -13.63
N ARG A 83 -15.73 -2.22 -13.28
CA ARG A 83 -15.92 -0.97 -14.05
C ARG A 83 -15.60 -1.13 -15.54
N LYS A 84 -14.62 -1.97 -15.88
CA LYS A 84 -14.23 -2.24 -17.26
C LYS A 84 -15.18 -3.21 -17.97
N PHE A 85 -15.86 -4.10 -17.24
CA PHE A 85 -16.85 -5.02 -17.81
C PHE A 85 -18.15 -4.31 -18.23
N PHE A 86 -18.53 -3.22 -17.55
CA PHE A 86 -19.72 -2.44 -17.89
C PHE A 86 -19.48 -1.29 -18.89
N GLU A 87 -18.21 -1.00 -19.22
CA GLU A 87 -17.81 0.03 -20.19
C GLU A 87 -17.40 -0.53 -21.57
N THR A 88 -17.39 -1.85 -21.75
CA THR A 88 -17.21 -2.58 -23.03
C THR A 88 -18.52 -3.13 -23.55
#